data_AF-A0A840N1H5-F1
#
_entry.id   AF-A0A840N1H5-F1
#
_cell.length_a   1.000
_cell.length_b   1.000
_cell.length_c   1.000
_cell.angle_alpha   90.00
_cell.angle_beta   90.00
_cell.angle_gamma   90.00
#
_symmetry.space_group_name_H-M   'P 1'
#
loop_
_entity.id
_entity.type
_entity.pdbx_description
1 polymer ?
#
loop_
_entity_poly.entity_id
_entity_poly.type
_entity_poly.pdbx_seq_one_letter_code
_entity_poly.pdbx_strand_id
1 'polypeptide(L)'
;MNTEHETPEIQPQAMELDPVVRAIAEARARDAGKTLSEYLSEILLAPAVGHTGPLVPLLIPSASRFARSHVGLPWAVTAAAGGSPFASGPVEGGLMAVTHEIRERDPAPFAPRLFPEIGGSPALNLVFVFNYRIQSAALLMSAAFHEAAVDDFDFVSLRSSFNHRRQAKSTWYRSIVHNVLDCSNQLRNALMHHWTPTPRAERLAIDAFVVLSDLTPAGTELLRLCRYDRPRAFSELAKHIDLATNQFRLSADLLAEVEGATRTPELSDKERFSVISRSVLRHAGGSLSLTEAAKLLGVTRQALHKRVKLGTALGLMEGSELTLPKFQFVGEGKKTKIVEGLGPIVKLFDTAKAGRWSALQFLTERDPNLGSTPSQALQDGRAREALDAAIAYLDAGEV
;
A
#
# COMPACT_ATOMS: atom_id res chain seq x y z
N MET A 1 8.66 -46.00 -35.27
CA MET A 1 9.67 -45.17 -34.61
C MET A 1 9.01 -43.84 -34.30
N ASN A 2 8.45 -43.70 -33.10
CA ASN A 2 7.90 -42.44 -32.61
C ASN A 2 8.94 -41.85 -31.66
N THR A 3 9.45 -40.68 -32.00
CA THR A 3 10.33 -39.86 -31.15
C THR A 3 9.46 -38.86 -30.40
N GLU A 4 9.25 -39.11 -29.12
CA GLU A 4 8.66 -38.15 -28.18
C GLU A 4 9.73 -37.12 -27.80
N HIS A 5 9.42 -35.84 -28.01
CA HIS A 5 10.22 -34.71 -27.57
C HIS A 5 9.69 -34.25 -26.21
N GLU A 6 10.38 -34.63 -25.12
CA GLU A 6 10.18 -34.02 -23.80
C GLU A 6 10.60 -32.55 -23.84
N THR A 7 9.70 -31.69 -23.39
CA THR A 7 9.94 -30.24 -23.23
C THR A 7 10.32 -30.00 -21.76
N PRO A 8 11.44 -29.32 -21.45
CA PRO A 8 11.89 -29.17 -20.07
C PRO A 8 11.00 -28.17 -19.31
N GLU A 9 10.51 -28.62 -18.15
CA GLU A 9 9.72 -27.84 -17.21
C GLU A 9 10.64 -26.85 -16.47
N ILE A 10 10.65 -25.59 -16.91
CA ILE A 10 11.40 -24.51 -16.24
C ILE A 10 10.58 -24.05 -15.03
N GLN A 11 10.97 -24.52 -13.83
CA GLN A 11 10.46 -23.97 -12.58
C GLN A 11 10.96 -22.53 -12.40
N PRO A 12 10.08 -21.56 -12.10
CA PRO A 12 10.49 -20.19 -11.83
C PRO A 12 11.26 -20.17 -10.51
N GLN A 13 12.59 -20.02 -10.60
CA GLN A 13 13.42 -19.72 -9.44
C GLN A 13 12.94 -18.39 -8.87
N ALA A 14 12.28 -18.43 -7.71
CA ALA A 14 11.98 -17.24 -6.93
C ALA A 14 13.31 -16.54 -6.67
N MET A 15 13.45 -15.30 -7.15
CA MET A 15 14.57 -14.43 -6.80
C MET A 15 14.42 -14.10 -5.32
N GLU A 16 14.95 -14.98 -4.48
CA GLU A 16 15.10 -14.79 -3.05
C GLU A 16 16.05 -13.59 -2.87
N LEU A 17 15.58 -12.53 -2.23
CA LEU A 17 16.47 -11.43 -1.86
C LEU A 17 17.60 -12.00 -1.00
N ASP A 18 18.81 -11.48 -1.21
CA ASP A 18 19.95 -11.81 -0.38
C ASP A 18 19.56 -11.64 1.10
N PRO A 19 19.61 -12.72 1.90
CA PRO A 19 19.19 -12.70 3.30
C PRO A 19 19.93 -11.63 4.12
N VAL A 20 21.13 -11.25 3.68
CA VAL A 20 21.92 -10.17 4.30
C VAL A 20 21.24 -8.81 4.10
N VAL A 21 20.74 -8.52 2.90
CA VAL A 21 20.07 -7.25 2.58
C VAL A 21 18.78 -7.12 3.39
N ARG A 22 18.01 -8.21 3.50
CA ARG A 22 16.79 -8.26 4.30
C ARG A 22 17.07 -8.02 5.78
N ALA A 23 18.06 -8.71 6.34
CA ALA A 23 18.43 -8.56 7.75
C ALA A 23 18.90 -7.13 8.09
N ILE A 24 19.65 -6.50 7.19
CA ILE A 24 20.09 -5.11 7.35
C ILE A 24 18.91 -4.14 7.32
N ALA A 25 17.97 -4.31 6.38
CA ALA A 25 16.79 -3.46 6.28
C ALA A 25 15.88 -3.58 7.51
N GLU A 26 15.68 -4.81 8.01
CA GLU A 26 14.90 -5.06 9.24
C GLU A 26 15.56 -4.49 10.50
N ALA A 27 16.88 -4.61 10.63
CA ALA A 27 17.62 -4.04 11.74
C ALA A 27 17.49 -2.51 11.76
N ARG A 28 17.66 -1.87 10.60
CA ARG A 28 17.52 -0.41 10.47
C ARG A 28 16.09 0.08 10.70
N ALA A 29 15.09 -0.69 10.26
CA ALA A 29 13.69 -0.38 10.54
C ALA A 29 13.40 -0.42 12.05
N ARG A 30 13.90 -1.45 12.76
CA ARG A 30 13.82 -1.53 14.23
C ARG A 30 14.50 -0.37 14.92
N ASP A 31 15.72 -0.02 14.50
CA ASP A 31 16.47 1.10 15.07
C ASP A 31 15.73 2.43 14.89
N ALA A 32 14.98 2.58 13.79
CA ALA A 32 14.15 3.74 13.50
C ALA A 32 12.76 3.71 14.19
N GLY A 33 12.42 2.64 14.92
CA GLY A 33 11.10 2.44 15.53
C GLY A 33 9.97 2.27 14.51
N LYS A 34 10.28 1.80 13.30
CA LYS A 34 9.36 1.71 12.15
C LYS A 34 9.18 0.26 11.73
N THR A 35 8.05 -0.03 11.09
CA THR A 35 7.91 -1.29 10.36
C THR A 35 8.85 -1.30 9.14
N LEU A 36 9.24 -2.49 8.67
CA LEU A 36 10.09 -2.62 7.48
C LEU A 36 9.48 -1.88 6.26
N SER A 37 8.16 -1.97 6.11
CA SER A 37 7.37 -1.27 5.09
C SER A 37 7.51 0.26 5.19
N GLU A 38 7.31 0.82 6.38
CA GLU A 38 7.44 2.27 6.61
C GLU A 38 8.87 2.75 6.37
N TYR A 39 9.86 2.02 6.87
CA TYR A 39 11.27 2.35 6.70
C TYR A 39 11.68 2.36 5.21
N LEU A 40 11.26 1.36 4.43
CA LEU A 40 11.52 1.33 2.99
C LEU A 40 10.77 2.44 2.27
N SER A 41 9.54 2.75 2.68
CA SER A 41 8.77 3.85 2.07
C SER A 41 9.42 5.21 2.32
N GLU A 42 10.02 5.45 3.49
CA GLU A 42 10.72 6.70 3.77
C GLU A 42 12.03 6.84 3.02
N ILE A 43 12.81 5.76 2.86
CA ILE A 43 14.03 5.80 2.04
C ILE A 43 13.70 6.23 0.61
N LEU A 44 12.56 5.78 0.10
CA LEU A 44 12.12 6.07 -1.27
C LEU A 44 11.40 7.41 -1.42
N LEU A 45 10.74 7.89 -0.36
CA LEU A 45 9.95 9.13 -0.35
C LEU A 45 10.68 10.33 0.26
N ALA A 46 11.84 10.16 0.88
CA ALA A 46 12.58 11.25 1.50
C ALA A 46 12.86 12.34 0.46
N PRO A 47 12.20 13.52 0.56
CA PRO A 47 12.62 14.64 -0.25
C PRO A 47 14.04 15.02 0.21
N ALA A 48 14.92 15.37 -0.73
CA ALA A 48 16.23 15.90 -0.44
C ALA A 48 16.13 17.29 0.23
N VAL A 49 15.52 17.37 1.41
CA VAL A 49 15.50 18.57 2.25
C VAL A 49 16.68 18.40 3.20
N GLY A 50 17.72 19.19 2.95
CA GLY A 50 19.02 19.11 3.61
C GLY A 50 18.92 18.93 5.13
N HIS A 51 19.16 17.70 5.58
CA HIS A 51 19.47 17.42 6.98
C HIS A 51 20.94 17.79 7.21
N THR A 52 21.16 18.93 7.86
CA THR A 52 22.44 19.31 8.47
C THR A 52 22.63 18.50 9.77
N GLY A 53 23.00 17.24 9.63
CA GLY A 53 23.43 16.36 10.74
C GLY A 53 24.60 15.49 10.26
N PRO A 54 25.49 15.05 11.17
CA PRO A 54 26.72 14.38 10.75
C PRO A 54 26.39 12.98 10.18
N LEU A 55 26.48 12.86 8.86
CA LEU A 55 26.46 11.57 8.17
C LEU A 55 27.75 10.81 8.49
N VAL A 56 27.61 9.66 9.14
CA VAL A 56 28.66 8.63 9.22
C VAL A 56 28.79 7.98 7.84
N PRO A 57 30.01 7.69 7.33
CA PRO A 57 30.21 7.33 5.93
C PRO A 57 29.79 5.88 5.65
N LEU A 58 29.02 5.66 4.60
CA LEU A 58 28.93 4.36 3.93
C LEU A 58 30.19 4.14 3.08
N LEU A 59 30.88 3.05 3.39
CA LEU A 59 32.10 2.57 2.75
C LEU A 59 31.86 2.13 1.30
N ILE A 60 32.61 2.72 0.36
CA ILE A 60 33.06 2.06 -0.87
C ILE A 60 34.56 2.40 -1.00
N PRO A 61 35.48 1.40 -1.07
CA PRO A 61 36.86 1.68 -1.42
C PRO A 61 37.06 1.49 -2.93
N SER A 62 37.41 2.56 -3.64
CA SER A 62 38.36 2.45 -4.75
C SER A 62 39.04 3.77 -5.03
N ALA A 63 40.35 3.67 -5.19
CA ALA A 63 41.30 4.75 -5.32
C ALA A 63 41.28 5.37 -6.72
N SER A 64 41.36 6.70 -6.80
CA SER A 64 42.09 7.41 -7.86
C SER A 64 42.46 8.81 -7.34
N ARG A 65 43.77 9.07 -7.21
CA ARG A 65 44.36 10.40 -7.01
C ARG A 65 44.49 11.11 -8.36
N PHE A 66 44.39 12.45 -8.33
CA PHE A 66 44.94 13.49 -9.22
C PHE A 66 43.85 14.54 -9.49
N ALA A 67 44.07 15.86 -9.50
CA ALA A 67 45.01 16.77 -8.86
C ALA A 67 44.30 18.13 -8.80
N ARG A 68 44.65 18.95 -7.81
CA ARG A 68 44.18 20.35 -7.70
C ARG A 68 44.80 21.22 -8.78
N SER A 69 44.02 22.15 -9.32
CA SER A 69 44.53 23.50 -9.61
C SER A 69 43.41 24.53 -9.47
N HIS A 70 43.60 25.44 -8.52
CA HIS A 70 42.92 26.72 -8.40
C HIS A 70 43.16 27.57 -9.65
N VAL A 71 42.11 28.23 -10.16
CA VAL A 71 42.18 29.62 -10.65
C VAL A 71 40.82 30.26 -10.37
N GLY A 72 40.83 31.29 -9.52
CA GLY A 72 39.73 32.22 -9.41
C GLY A 72 39.89 33.36 -10.43
N LEU A 73 38.78 34.01 -10.77
CA LEU A 73 38.63 35.47 -10.71
C LEU A 73 37.18 35.86 -11.11
N PRO A 74 36.64 36.95 -10.55
CA PRO A 74 35.30 37.45 -10.78
C PRO A 74 35.29 38.55 -11.85
N TRP A 75 34.14 38.80 -12.46
CA TRP A 75 33.87 40.10 -13.06
C TRP A 75 32.51 40.62 -12.62
N ALA A 76 32.55 41.78 -11.96
CA ALA A 76 31.44 42.67 -11.77
C ALA A 76 31.42 43.65 -12.95
N VAL A 77 30.24 43.97 -13.49
CA VAL A 77 30.06 45.13 -14.36
C VAL A 77 29.29 46.19 -13.60
N THR A 78 29.97 47.29 -13.37
CA THR A 78 29.49 48.60 -12.94
C THR A 78 28.53 49.19 -13.96
N ALA A 79 27.42 49.71 -13.44
CA ALA A 79 26.54 50.65 -14.12
C ALA A 79 27.26 51.98 -14.38
N ALA A 80 27.03 52.56 -15.56
CA ALA A 80 27.33 53.96 -15.84
C ALA A 80 26.14 54.57 -16.59
N ALA A 81 25.60 55.62 -15.98
CA ALA A 81 24.58 56.49 -16.51
C ALA A 81 25.21 57.57 -17.42
N GLY A 82 24.42 58.07 -18.36
CA GLY A 82 24.72 59.19 -19.26
C GLY A 82 24.03 58.92 -20.59
N GLY A 83 23.05 59.67 -21.07
CA GLY A 83 22.90 61.12 -21.03
C GLY A 83 22.68 61.53 -22.48
N SER A 84 21.41 61.65 -22.89
CA SER A 84 20.97 62.21 -24.18
C SER A 84 21.08 63.74 -24.13
N PRO A 85 21.26 64.47 -25.25
CA PRO A 85 20.12 64.83 -26.12
C PRO A 85 20.45 65.04 -27.61
N PHE A 86 19.47 64.89 -28.52
CA PHE A 86 19.06 65.91 -29.51
C PHE A 86 17.83 65.44 -30.33
N ALA A 87 17.07 66.42 -30.80
CA ALA A 87 15.66 66.35 -31.20
C ALA A 87 15.41 66.40 -32.73
N SER A 88 14.12 66.23 -33.10
CA SER A 88 13.42 66.52 -34.38
C SER A 88 13.40 65.34 -35.37
N GLY A 89 12.29 64.78 -35.85
CA GLY A 89 10.97 65.30 -36.31
C GLY A 89 10.26 64.17 -37.10
N PRO A 90 9.03 64.37 -37.63
CA PRO A 90 7.93 63.40 -37.51
C PRO A 90 7.65 62.57 -38.78
N VAL A 91 7.17 61.33 -38.61
CA VAL A 91 6.32 60.64 -39.60
C VAL A 91 5.30 59.77 -38.87
N GLU A 92 4.03 60.04 -39.14
CA GLU A 92 2.86 59.24 -38.78
C GLU A 92 2.94 57.83 -39.37
N GLY A 93 2.63 56.84 -38.55
CA GLY A 93 2.48 55.45 -38.99
C GLY A 93 1.97 54.62 -37.83
N GLY A 94 0.65 54.60 -37.66
CA GLY A 94 -0.03 53.87 -36.60
C GLY A 94 0.31 52.38 -36.62
N LEU A 95 0.90 51.91 -35.53
CA LEU A 95 0.92 50.51 -35.17
C LEU A 95 0.73 50.42 -33.65
N MET A 96 -0.36 49.78 -33.24
CA MET A 96 -0.70 49.50 -31.85
C MET A 96 0.44 48.70 -31.20
N ALA A 97 1.29 49.38 -30.43
CA ALA A 97 2.24 48.75 -29.53
C ALA A 97 1.47 48.26 -28.30
N VAL A 98 1.10 46.98 -28.31
CA VAL A 98 0.71 46.26 -27.09
C VAL A 98 1.98 46.08 -26.28
N THR A 99 2.14 46.92 -25.26
CA THR A 99 3.10 46.72 -24.18
C THR A 99 2.81 45.37 -23.52
N HIS A 100 3.66 44.38 -23.77
CA HIS A 100 3.69 43.15 -22.99
C HIS A 100 4.28 43.47 -21.60
N GLU A 101 3.41 43.90 -20.69
CA GLU A 101 3.65 43.74 -19.26
C GLU A 101 3.82 42.24 -18.98
N ILE A 102 5.06 41.82 -18.71
CA ILE A 102 5.34 40.54 -18.04
C ILE A 102 4.89 40.74 -16.60
N ARG A 103 3.58 40.56 -16.38
CA ARG A 103 3.03 40.33 -15.06
C ARG A 103 3.49 38.96 -14.62
N GLU A 104 4.35 38.93 -13.61
CA GLU A 104 4.63 37.76 -12.77
C GLU A 104 3.29 37.11 -12.43
N ARG A 105 2.96 36.08 -13.19
CA ARG A 105 1.88 35.16 -12.88
C ARG A 105 2.58 34.04 -12.13
N ASP A 106 2.39 34.01 -10.82
CA ASP A 106 2.70 32.83 -10.02
C ASP A 106 2.19 31.60 -10.78
N PRO A 107 3.06 30.65 -11.16
CA PRO A 107 2.59 29.37 -11.64
C PRO A 107 1.98 28.68 -10.44
N ALA A 108 0.66 28.81 -10.27
CA ALA A 108 -0.07 27.90 -9.40
C ALA A 108 0.28 26.49 -9.89
N PRO A 109 0.93 25.65 -9.07
CA PRO A 109 1.31 24.32 -9.51
C PRO A 109 0.02 23.56 -9.79
N PHE A 110 -0.08 22.97 -10.97
CA PHE A 110 -0.93 21.80 -11.19
C PHE A 110 -0.39 20.66 -10.32
N ALA A 111 -0.53 20.79 -9.00
CA ALA A 111 -0.50 19.66 -8.10
C ALA A 111 -1.88 19.02 -8.24
N PRO A 112 -2.03 17.84 -8.88
CA PRO A 112 -3.23 17.06 -8.68
C PRO A 112 -3.36 16.89 -7.17
N ARG A 113 -4.47 17.36 -6.59
CA ARG A 113 -4.81 17.09 -5.20
C ARG A 113 -4.72 15.58 -5.05
N LEU A 114 -3.66 15.12 -4.37
CA LEU A 114 -3.48 13.73 -4.00
C LEU A 114 -4.81 13.28 -3.38
N PHE A 115 -5.33 12.16 -3.89
CA PHE A 115 -6.61 11.61 -3.49
C PHE A 115 -6.75 11.66 -1.96
N PRO A 116 -7.92 12.04 -1.43
CA PRO A 116 -8.15 12.05 0.01
C PRO A 116 -7.84 10.66 0.56
N GLU A 117 -6.99 10.61 1.59
CA GLU A 117 -6.59 9.45 2.41
C GLU A 117 -7.42 8.18 2.15
N ILE A 118 -7.12 7.49 1.06
CA ILE A 118 -7.50 6.09 0.96
C ILE A 118 -6.54 5.43 1.94
N GLY A 119 -7.05 4.83 3.01
CA GLY A 119 -6.28 4.13 4.05
C GLY A 119 -5.53 2.89 3.55
N GLY A 120 -4.93 2.96 2.36
CA GLY A 120 -4.06 1.97 1.78
C GLY A 120 -2.66 2.06 2.37
N SER A 121 -1.95 0.92 2.31
CA SER A 121 -0.56 0.82 2.72
C SER A 121 0.29 1.95 2.09
N PRO A 122 1.20 2.60 2.85
CA PRO A 122 2.13 3.60 2.33
C PRO A 122 2.87 3.13 1.07
N ALA A 123 3.12 1.82 0.99
CA ALA A 123 3.80 1.19 -0.12
C ALA A 123 2.95 1.15 -1.42
N LEU A 124 1.63 1.00 -1.30
CA LEU A 124 0.74 1.11 -2.47
C LEU A 124 0.67 2.55 -2.97
N ASN A 125 0.67 3.53 -2.06
CA ASN A 125 0.69 4.94 -2.45
C ASN A 125 1.95 5.27 -3.28
N LEU A 126 3.10 4.71 -2.90
CA LEU A 126 4.33 4.83 -3.68
C LEU A 126 4.19 4.26 -5.09
N VAL A 127 3.57 3.07 -5.22
CA VAL A 127 3.31 2.45 -6.52
C VAL A 127 2.42 3.32 -7.39
N PHE A 128 1.38 3.91 -6.81
CA PHE A 128 0.48 4.81 -7.53
C PHE A 128 1.18 6.10 -7.98
N VAL A 129 1.94 6.75 -7.09
CA VAL A 129 2.64 8.00 -7.41
C VAL A 129 3.68 7.75 -8.49
N PHE A 130 4.50 6.72 -8.36
CA PHE A 130 5.52 6.39 -9.35
C PHE A 130 4.88 6.06 -10.71
N ASN A 131 3.86 5.20 -10.73
CA ASN A 131 3.12 4.87 -11.95
C ASN A 131 2.50 6.11 -12.61
N TYR A 132 1.85 6.97 -11.83
CA TYR A 132 1.21 8.19 -12.35
C TYR A 132 2.22 9.14 -13.00
N ARG A 133 3.38 9.35 -12.36
CA ARG A 133 4.43 10.24 -12.87
C ARG A 133 5.06 9.67 -14.14
N ILE A 134 5.37 8.38 -14.18
CA ILE A 134 5.89 7.68 -15.37
C ILE A 134 4.90 7.79 -16.52
N GLN A 135 3.62 7.48 -16.31
CA GLN A 135 2.63 7.56 -17.39
C GLN A 135 2.38 8.99 -17.87
N SER A 136 2.33 9.96 -16.95
CA SER A 136 2.14 11.38 -17.31
C SER A 136 3.30 11.90 -18.15
N ALA A 137 4.54 11.57 -17.76
CA ALA A 137 5.73 11.95 -18.52
C ALA A 137 5.78 11.25 -19.89
N ALA A 138 5.40 9.97 -19.97
CA ALA A 138 5.34 9.25 -21.25
C ALA A 138 4.32 9.87 -22.21
N LEU A 139 3.15 10.27 -21.69
CA LEU A 139 2.16 10.98 -22.48
C LEU A 139 2.70 12.32 -23.00
N LEU A 140 3.33 13.14 -22.14
CA LEU A 140 3.95 14.40 -22.55
C LEU A 140 5.06 14.18 -23.58
N MET A 141 5.89 13.15 -23.42
CA MET A 141 6.96 12.88 -24.38
C MET A 141 6.45 12.36 -25.71
N SER A 142 5.43 11.49 -25.70
CA SER A 142 4.78 11.06 -26.94
C SER A 142 4.16 12.23 -27.70
N ALA A 143 3.54 13.18 -27.00
CA ALA A 143 2.99 14.38 -27.60
C ALA A 143 4.08 15.29 -28.18
N ALA A 144 5.23 15.42 -27.50
CA ALA A 144 6.37 16.17 -28.00
C ALA A 144 6.95 15.56 -29.29
N PHE A 145 7.11 14.23 -29.32
CA PHE A 145 7.64 13.51 -30.48
C PHE A 145 6.69 13.62 -31.68
N HIS A 146 5.39 13.51 -31.42
CA HIS A 146 4.36 13.72 -32.44
C HIS A 146 4.38 15.15 -33.00
N GLU A 147 4.48 16.16 -32.13
CA GLU A 147 4.55 17.58 -32.54
C GLU A 147 5.80 17.91 -33.37
N ALA A 148 6.89 17.16 -33.19
CA ALA A 148 8.10 17.31 -33.99
C ALA A 148 8.22 16.34 -35.17
N ALA A 149 7.14 15.58 -35.47
CA ALA A 149 7.10 14.60 -36.55
C ALA A 149 8.27 13.60 -36.51
N VAL A 150 8.58 13.10 -35.31
CA VAL A 150 9.59 12.06 -35.09
C VAL A 150 8.98 10.70 -35.46
N ASP A 151 9.28 10.20 -36.65
CA ASP A 151 8.71 8.94 -37.17
C ASP A 151 9.55 7.69 -36.81
N ASP A 152 10.80 7.88 -36.38
CA ASP A 152 11.74 6.79 -36.07
C ASP A 152 11.64 6.29 -34.62
N PHE A 153 10.75 6.88 -33.83
CA PHE A 153 10.51 6.51 -32.44
C PHE A 153 9.02 6.36 -32.15
N ASP A 154 8.58 5.13 -31.87
CA ASP A 154 7.19 4.84 -31.53
C ASP A 154 7.03 4.58 -30.03
N PHE A 155 6.22 5.40 -29.37
CA PHE A 155 5.74 5.09 -28.03
C PHE A 155 4.66 4.02 -28.17
N VAL A 156 5.00 2.77 -27.83
CA VAL A 156 4.04 1.64 -27.84
C VAL A 156 2.77 2.11 -27.15
N SER A 157 1.71 2.23 -27.94
CA SER A 157 0.48 2.91 -27.54
C SER A 157 0.07 2.47 -26.14
N LEU A 158 0.03 3.41 -25.19
CA LEU A 158 -0.38 3.19 -23.78
C LEU A 158 -1.77 2.52 -23.67
N ARG A 159 -2.54 2.48 -24.77
CA ARG A 159 -3.83 1.80 -24.88
C ARG A 159 -3.73 0.29 -25.14
N SER A 160 -2.64 -0.21 -25.69
CA SER A 160 -2.48 -1.61 -26.08
C SER A 160 -2.44 -2.58 -24.87
N SER A 161 -1.88 -2.13 -23.74
CA SER A 161 -1.68 -3.02 -22.59
C SER A 161 -2.98 -3.47 -21.90
N PHE A 162 -4.07 -2.71 -22.04
CA PHE A 162 -5.39 -3.13 -21.55
C PHE A 162 -5.99 -4.33 -22.32
N ASN A 163 -5.49 -4.63 -23.52
CA ASN A 163 -6.00 -5.72 -24.35
C ASN A 163 -5.36 -7.08 -24.04
N HIS A 164 -4.38 -7.18 -23.13
CA HIS A 164 -3.87 -8.46 -22.63
C HIS A 164 -4.81 -9.17 -21.63
N ARG A 165 -6.12 -8.98 -21.80
CA ARG A 165 -7.22 -9.65 -21.07
C ARG A 165 -7.30 -11.17 -21.30
N ARG A 166 -6.31 -11.78 -21.96
CA ARG A 166 -6.25 -13.22 -22.28
C ARG A 166 -5.17 -14.00 -21.54
N GLN A 167 -4.27 -13.38 -20.77
CA GLN A 167 -3.34 -14.13 -19.92
C GLN A 167 -3.91 -14.35 -18.53
N ALA A 168 -4.11 -15.62 -18.24
CA ALA A 168 -4.65 -16.17 -17.01
C ALA A 168 -3.94 -15.65 -15.74
N LYS A 169 -4.73 -15.38 -14.69
CA LYS A 169 -4.32 -15.26 -13.28
C LYS A 169 -3.20 -14.26 -12.94
N SER A 170 -2.87 -13.30 -13.81
CA SER A 170 -2.01 -12.19 -13.40
C SER A 170 -2.79 -11.28 -12.46
N THR A 171 -2.34 -11.15 -11.21
CA THR A 171 -2.89 -10.18 -10.26
C THR A 171 -2.77 -8.77 -10.83
N TRP A 172 -3.78 -7.92 -10.62
CA TRP A 172 -3.79 -6.54 -11.12
C TRP A 172 -2.47 -5.80 -10.85
N TYR A 173 -1.89 -6.03 -9.68
CA TYR A 173 -0.62 -5.49 -9.21
C TYR A 173 0.53 -5.77 -10.19
N ARG A 174 0.71 -7.03 -10.57
CA ARG A 174 1.75 -7.47 -11.51
C ARG A 174 1.61 -6.80 -12.88
N SER A 175 0.38 -6.57 -13.33
CA SER A 175 0.11 -5.83 -14.57
C SER A 175 0.58 -4.38 -14.50
N ILE A 176 0.31 -3.67 -13.39
CA ILE A 176 0.82 -2.31 -13.20
C ILE A 176 2.34 -2.30 -13.22
N VAL A 177 2.97 -3.20 -12.45
CA VAL A 177 4.43 -3.24 -12.32
C VAL A 177 5.06 -3.42 -13.70
N HIS A 178 4.59 -4.41 -14.49
CA HIS A 178 5.09 -4.59 -15.87
C HIS A 178 4.87 -3.34 -16.74
N ASN A 179 3.69 -2.72 -16.69
CA ASN A 179 3.41 -1.51 -17.46
C ASN A 179 4.34 -0.35 -17.09
N VAL A 180 4.61 -0.17 -15.80
CA VAL A 180 5.54 0.85 -15.32
C VAL A 180 6.95 0.59 -15.82
N LEU A 181 7.42 -0.66 -15.75
CA LEU A 181 8.75 -1.04 -16.22
C LEU A 181 8.89 -0.77 -17.73
N ASP A 182 7.93 -1.23 -18.53
CA ASP A 182 7.92 -1.03 -19.99
C ASP A 182 7.89 0.46 -20.36
N CYS A 183 7.02 1.22 -19.68
CA CYS A 183 6.88 2.66 -19.91
C CYS A 183 8.14 3.44 -19.50
N SER A 184 8.79 3.05 -18.40
CA SER A 184 10.05 3.67 -17.97
C SER A 184 11.20 3.39 -18.95
N ASN A 185 11.27 2.18 -19.52
CA ASN A 185 12.25 1.84 -20.55
C ASN A 185 12.03 2.67 -21.83
N GLN A 186 10.79 2.87 -22.24
CA GLN A 186 10.45 3.73 -23.38
C GLN A 186 10.85 5.18 -23.11
N LEU A 187 10.51 5.71 -21.95
CA LEU A 187 10.91 7.06 -21.55
C LEU A 187 12.41 7.26 -21.53
N ARG A 188 13.15 6.31 -20.96
CA ARG A 188 14.60 6.31 -20.95
C ARG A 188 15.18 6.37 -22.37
N ASN A 189 14.66 5.56 -23.29
CA ASN A 189 15.10 5.58 -24.68
C ASN A 189 14.72 6.90 -25.37
N ALA A 190 13.55 7.47 -25.08
CA ALA A 190 13.11 8.75 -25.62
C ALA A 190 13.99 9.91 -25.13
N LEU A 191 14.38 9.92 -23.85
CA LEU A 191 15.28 10.94 -23.28
C LEU A 191 16.68 10.91 -23.93
N MET A 192 17.11 9.75 -24.40
CA MET A 192 18.40 9.55 -25.08
C MET A 192 18.32 9.70 -26.61
N HIS A 193 17.11 9.85 -27.16
CA HIS A 193 16.89 9.95 -28.61
C HIS A 193 17.39 11.30 -29.11
N HIS A 194 18.05 11.30 -30.28
CA HIS A 194 18.54 12.51 -30.90
C HIS A 194 17.50 13.02 -31.91
N TRP A 195 16.87 14.15 -31.61
CA TRP A 195 15.86 14.77 -32.46
C TRP A 195 15.93 16.29 -32.37
N THR A 196 15.34 16.98 -33.33
CA THR A 196 15.31 18.45 -33.40
C THR A 196 13.92 18.95 -33.02
N PRO A 197 13.68 19.35 -31.75
CA PRO A 197 12.36 19.74 -31.29
C PRO A 197 11.90 21.06 -31.90
N THR A 198 10.59 21.14 -32.22
CA THR A 198 9.93 22.43 -32.40
C THR A 198 9.81 23.15 -31.04
N PRO A 199 9.65 24.48 -30.99
CA PRO A 199 9.53 25.21 -29.71
C PRO A 199 8.38 24.72 -28.82
N ARG A 200 7.32 24.17 -29.41
CA ARG A 200 6.19 23.59 -28.68
C ARG A 200 6.51 22.19 -28.17
N ALA A 201 7.12 21.35 -29.01
CA ALA A 201 7.59 20.02 -28.60
C ALA A 201 8.63 20.12 -27.47
N GLU A 202 9.51 21.11 -27.53
CA GLU A 202 10.51 21.37 -26.49
C GLU A 202 9.88 21.66 -25.13
N ARG A 203 8.81 22.48 -25.09
CA ARG A 203 8.09 22.76 -23.84
C ARG A 203 7.49 21.51 -23.23
N LEU A 204 6.85 20.67 -24.06
CA LEU A 204 6.29 19.39 -23.61
C LEU A 204 7.38 18.43 -23.07
N ALA A 205 8.54 18.39 -23.73
CA ALA A 205 9.69 17.62 -23.27
C ALA A 205 10.24 18.14 -21.93
N ILE A 206 10.28 19.46 -21.74
CA ILE A 206 10.68 20.08 -20.46
C ILE A 206 9.66 19.78 -19.37
N ASP A 207 8.35 19.85 -19.66
CA ASP A 207 7.32 19.51 -18.67
C ASP A 207 7.45 18.03 -18.24
N ALA A 208 7.70 17.13 -19.19
CA ALA A 208 7.99 15.72 -18.89
C ALA A 208 9.26 15.58 -18.03
N PHE A 209 10.32 16.32 -18.36
CA PHE A 209 11.57 16.36 -17.59
C PHE A 209 11.32 16.78 -16.14
N VAL A 210 10.53 17.83 -15.90
CA VAL A 210 10.19 18.29 -14.54
C VAL A 210 9.47 17.19 -13.77
N VAL A 211 8.43 16.59 -14.36
CA VAL A 211 7.65 15.50 -13.75
C VAL A 211 8.52 14.31 -13.37
N LEU A 212 9.50 13.97 -14.20
CA LEU A 212 10.44 12.87 -13.96
C LEU A 212 11.52 13.22 -12.94
N SER A 213 11.98 14.48 -12.91
CA SER A 213 12.99 14.93 -11.95
C SER A 213 12.50 14.82 -10.49
N ASP A 214 11.19 14.96 -10.27
CA ASP A 214 10.53 14.75 -8.97
C ASP A 214 10.67 13.30 -8.45
N LEU A 215 10.93 12.32 -9.32
CA LEU A 215 11.14 10.92 -8.93
C LEU A 215 12.56 10.64 -8.44
N THR A 216 13.43 11.65 -8.45
CA THR A 216 14.86 11.48 -8.20
C THR A 216 15.32 12.42 -7.10
N PRO A 217 16.24 11.98 -6.22
CA PRO A 217 16.78 12.86 -5.18
C PRO A 217 17.64 14.00 -5.76
N ALA A 218 18.06 13.91 -7.02
CA ALA A 218 18.88 14.91 -7.72
C ALA A 218 18.04 15.91 -8.54
N GLY A 219 16.72 16.00 -8.29
CA GLY A 219 15.81 16.80 -9.11
C GLY A 219 16.23 18.27 -9.25
N THR A 220 16.68 18.90 -8.16
CA THR A 220 17.15 20.29 -8.16
C THR A 220 18.38 20.52 -9.03
N GLU A 221 19.34 19.61 -8.98
CA GLU A 221 20.59 19.64 -9.74
C GLU A 221 20.33 19.37 -11.22
N LEU A 222 19.43 18.42 -11.52
CA LEU A 222 19.01 18.09 -12.89
C LEU A 222 18.26 19.27 -13.54
N LEU A 223 17.37 19.93 -12.81
CA LEU A 223 16.69 21.14 -13.27
C LEU A 223 17.67 22.29 -13.52
N ARG A 224 18.68 22.44 -12.64
CA ARG A 224 19.75 23.42 -12.84
C ARG A 224 20.58 23.08 -14.08
N LEU A 225 21.00 21.83 -14.23
CA LEU A 225 21.78 21.35 -15.38
C LEU A 225 21.00 21.56 -16.69
N CYS A 226 19.70 21.29 -16.70
CA CYS A 226 18.83 21.49 -17.86
C CYS A 226 18.80 22.95 -18.35
N ARG A 227 19.01 23.94 -17.47
CA ARG A 227 19.12 25.34 -17.88
C ARG A 227 20.41 25.66 -18.63
N TYR A 228 21.50 24.92 -18.37
CA TYR A 228 22.83 25.18 -18.95
C TYR A 228 23.18 24.23 -20.10
N ASP A 229 22.87 22.95 -19.94
CA ASP A 229 23.26 21.87 -20.85
C ASP A 229 22.13 20.82 -20.89
N ARG A 230 21.14 21.06 -21.76
CA ARG A 230 19.95 20.22 -21.88
C ARG A 230 20.28 18.78 -22.29
N PRO A 231 21.04 18.52 -23.37
CA PRO A 231 21.32 17.14 -23.79
C PRO A 231 21.95 16.32 -22.66
N ARG A 232 22.90 16.93 -21.92
CA ARG A 232 23.50 16.29 -20.76
C ARG A 232 22.49 16.05 -19.64
N ALA A 233 21.65 17.04 -19.31
CA ALA A 233 20.61 16.88 -18.29
C ALA A 233 19.66 15.72 -18.59
N PHE A 234 19.19 15.61 -19.84
CA PHE A 234 18.31 14.52 -20.28
C PHE A 234 19.00 13.16 -20.17
N SER A 235 20.29 13.09 -20.54
CA SER A 235 21.07 11.86 -20.40
C SER A 235 21.32 11.44 -18.95
N GLU A 236 21.54 12.39 -18.04
CA GLU A 236 21.67 12.09 -16.61
C GLU A 236 20.32 11.69 -16.01
N LEU A 237 19.24 12.39 -16.37
CA LEU A 237 17.90 12.01 -15.94
C LEU A 237 17.56 10.58 -16.37
N ALA A 238 17.90 10.17 -17.60
CA ALA A 238 17.68 8.80 -18.07
C ALA A 238 18.36 7.76 -17.16
N LYS A 239 19.59 8.02 -16.70
CA LYS A 239 20.30 7.14 -15.75
C LYS A 239 19.60 7.11 -14.38
N HIS A 240 19.10 8.25 -13.91
CA HIS A 240 18.36 8.31 -12.64
C HIS A 240 17.02 7.57 -12.73
N ILE A 241 16.33 7.62 -13.87
CA ILE A 241 15.11 6.84 -14.12
C ILE A 241 15.41 5.34 -14.11
N ASP A 242 16.49 4.89 -14.75
CA ASP A 242 16.91 3.48 -14.66
C ASP A 242 17.09 3.02 -13.19
N LEU A 243 17.75 3.85 -12.37
CA LEU A 243 17.97 3.55 -10.96
C LEU A 243 16.64 3.51 -10.18
N ALA A 244 15.78 4.52 -10.37
CA ALA A 244 14.49 4.60 -9.70
C ALA A 244 13.55 3.45 -10.10
N THR A 245 13.55 3.07 -11.39
CA THR A 245 12.81 1.91 -11.90
C THR A 245 13.31 0.60 -11.27
N ASN A 246 14.63 0.43 -11.14
CA ASN A 246 15.19 -0.76 -10.49
C ASN A 246 14.81 -0.83 -9.00
N GLN A 247 14.84 0.30 -8.29
CA GLN A 247 14.38 0.39 -6.90
C GLN A 247 12.88 0.09 -6.78
N PHE A 248 12.06 0.64 -7.68
CA PHE A 248 10.64 0.36 -7.76
C PHE A 248 10.37 -1.15 -7.96
N ARG A 249 11.10 -1.80 -8.89
CA ARG A 249 10.99 -3.25 -9.14
C ARG A 249 11.29 -4.06 -7.88
N LEU A 250 12.43 -3.82 -7.24
CA LEU A 250 12.81 -4.52 -6.01
C LEU A 250 11.79 -4.33 -4.90
N SER A 251 11.26 -3.12 -4.76
CA SER A 251 10.22 -2.80 -3.77
C SER A 251 8.91 -3.53 -4.09
N ALA A 252 8.56 -3.63 -5.37
CA ALA A 252 7.37 -4.32 -5.80
C ALA A 252 7.46 -5.84 -5.62
N ASP A 253 8.62 -6.43 -5.88
CA ASP A 253 8.89 -7.84 -5.63
C ASP A 253 8.84 -8.16 -4.13
N LEU A 254 9.44 -7.29 -3.29
CA LEU A 254 9.35 -7.39 -1.83
C LEU A 254 7.91 -7.32 -1.33
N LEU A 255 7.09 -6.42 -1.86
CA LEU A 255 5.68 -6.31 -1.50
C LEU A 255 4.91 -7.57 -1.90
N ALA A 256 5.16 -8.09 -3.11
CA ALA A 256 4.54 -9.33 -3.57
C ALA A 256 4.95 -10.52 -2.67
N GLU A 257 6.19 -10.56 -2.20
CA GLU A 257 6.67 -11.58 -1.28
C GLU A 257 6.05 -11.43 0.12
N VAL A 258 5.98 -10.22 0.67
CA VAL A 258 5.36 -9.98 1.98
C VAL A 258 3.86 -10.29 1.92
N GLU A 259 3.14 -9.82 0.91
CA GLU A 259 1.72 -10.15 0.71
C GLU A 259 1.53 -11.66 0.47
N GLY A 260 2.44 -12.29 -0.28
CA GLY A 260 2.47 -13.74 -0.52
C GLY A 260 2.76 -14.55 0.74
N ALA A 261 3.65 -14.09 1.61
CA ALA A 261 3.96 -14.69 2.91
C ALA A 261 2.84 -14.48 3.92
N THR A 262 2.09 -13.37 3.79
CA THR A 262 0.89 -13.10 4.60
C THR A 262 -0.32 -13.90 4.12
N ARG A 263 -0.30 -14.41 2.88
CA ARG A 263 -1.22 -15.48 2.46
C ARG A 263 -0.78 -16.79 3.10
N THR A 264 -1.19 -16.99 4.36
CA THR A 264 -1.40 -18.35 4.87
C THR A 264 -2.09 -19.16 3.77
N PRO A 265 -1.63 -20.39 3.46
CA PRO A 265 -2.26 -21.22 2.44
C PRO A 265 -3.75 -21.20 2.73
N GLU A 266 -4.58 -20.97 1.71
CA GLU A 266 -6.03 -20.85 1.88
C GLU A 266 -6.54 -22.10 2.58
N LEU A 267 -6.59 -22.05 3.91
CA LEU A 267 -7.25 -23.03 4.74
C LEU A 267 -8.67 -23.07 4.20
N SER A 268 -9.16 -24.28 3.92
CA SER A 268 -10.54 -24.49 3.50
C SER A 268 -11.46 -23.73 4.46
N ASP A 269 -12.61 -23.23 4.01
CA ASP A 269 -13.57 -22.54 4.89
C ASP A 269 -13.87 -23.33 6.17
N LYS A 270 -13.84 -24.66 6.08
CA LYS A 270 -13.96 -25.59 7.21
C LYS A 270 -12.80 -25.47 8.22
N GLU A 271 -11.58 -25.32 7.75
CA GLU A 271 -10.38 -25.16 8.58
C GLU A 271 -10.34 -23.76 9.19
N ARG A 272 -10.68 -22.71 8.43
CA ARG A 272 -10.82 -21.34 8.95
C ARG A 272 -11.85 -21.28 10.06
N PHE A 273 -13.03 -21.86 9.83
CA PHE A 273 -14.07 -21.96 10.84
C PHE A 273 -13.55 -22.69 12.09
N SER A 274 -12.85 -23.82 11.93
CA SER A 274 -12.30 -24.55 13.08
C SER A 274 -11.30 -23.74 13.91
N VAL A 275 -10.46 -22.94 13.25
CA VAL A 275 -9.46 -22.07 13.92
C VAL A 275 -10.17 -20.94 14.68
N ILE A 276 -11.15 -20.28 14.03
CA ILE A 276 -11.93 -19.20 14.65
C ILE A 276 -12.76 -19.74 15.82
N SER A 277 -13.50 -20.84 15.62
CA SER A 277 -14.29 -21.52 16.65
C SER A 277 -13.45 -21.87 17.88
N ARG A 278 -12.25 -22.43 17.68
CA ARG A 278 -11.34 -22.75 18.78
C ARG A 278 -10.82 -21.51 19.49
N SER A 279 -10.56 -20.43 18.76
CA SER A 279 -10.19 -19.14 19.36
C SER A 279 -11.31 -18.58 20.24
N VAL A 280 -12.56 -18.54 19.76
CA VAL A 280 -13.71 -18.05 20.54
C VAL A 280 -13.92 -18.92 21.80
N LEU A 281 -13.85 -20.24 21.67
CA LEU A 281 -13.93 -21.15 22.84
C LEU A 281 -12.81 -20.91 23.86
N ARG A 282 -11.59 -20.62 23.42
CA ARG A 282 -10.48 -20.28 24.31
C ARG A 282 -10.75 -18.99 25.08
N HIS A 283 -11.28 -17.96 24.41
CA HIS A 283 -11.68 -16.71 25.06
C HIS A 283 -12.83 -16.93 26.06
N ALA A 284 -13.72 -17.88 25.79
CA ALA A 284 -14.80 -18.30 26.69
C ALA A 284 -14.36 -19.11 27.93
N GLY A 285 -13.04 -19.21 28.19
CA GLY A 285 -12.48 -20.01 29.28
C GLY A 285 -12.31 -21.50 28.95
N GLY A 286 -12.46 -21.88 27.69
CA GLY A 286 -12.34 -23.26 27.18
C GLY A 286 -13.68 -23.99 27.08
N SER A 287 -13.62 -25.23 26.60
CA SER A 287 -14.77 -26.13 26.44
C SER A 287 -14.66 -27.37 27.33
N LEU A 288 -15.80 -27.99 27.59
CA LEU A 288 -15.94 -29.31 28.20
C LEU A 288 -16.64 -30.24 27.23
N SER A 289 -16.23 -31.51 27.20
CA SER A 289 -16.99 -32.53 26.49
C SER A 289 -18.34 -32.76 27.18
N LEU A 290 -19.32 -33.29 26.43
CA LEU A 290 -20.63 -33.66 26.98
C LEU A 290 -20.52 -34.62 28.18
N THR A 291 -19.52 -35.50 28.19
CA THR A 291 -19.31 -36.46 29.28
C THR A 291 -18.75 -35.81 30.54
N GLU A 292 -17.79 -34.90 30.40
CA GLU A 292 -17.22 -34.15 31.53
C GLU A 292 -18.25 -33.19 32.12
N ALA A 293 -18.97 -32.46 31.27
CA ALA A 293 -20.03 -31.55 31.71
C ALA A 293 -21.16 -32.27 32.45
N ALA A 294 -21.53 -33.48 32.01
CA ALA A 294 -22.53 -34.30 32.70
C ALA A 294 -22.05 -34.75 34.09
N LYS A 295 -20.80 -35.20 34.21
CA LYS A 295 -20.16 -35.54 35.49
C LYS A 295 -20.11 -34.33 36.42
N LEU A 296 -19.73 -33.16 35.88
CA LEU A 296 -19.60 -31.91 36.62
C LEU A 296 -20.96 -31.45 37.20
N LEU A 297 -22.05 -31.62 36.45
CA LEU A 297 -23.41 -31.32 36.90
C LEU A 297 -24.04 -32.41 37.78
N GLY A 298 -23.42 -33.59 37.91
CA GLY A 298 -24.02 -34.74 38.59
C GLY A 298 -25.27 -35.29 37.92
N VAL A 299 -25.39 -35.14 36.59
CA VAL A 299 -26.54 -35.63 35.80
C VAL A 299 -26.10 -36.66 34.75
N THR A 300 -27.05 -37.40 34.18
CA THR A 300 -26.74 -38.33 33.10
C THR A 300 -26.40 -37.59 31.80
N ARG A 301 -25.53 -38.18 30.97
CA ARG A 301 -25.18 -37.66 29.63
C ARG A 301 -26.43 -37.38 28.78
N GLN A 302 -27.41 -38.28 28.84
CA GLN A 302 -28.67 -38.14 28.10
C GLN A 302 -29.52 -36.97 28.61
N ALA A 303 -29.56 -36.74 29.93
CA ALA A 303 -30.27 -35.59 30.49
C ALA A 303 -29.62 -34.26 30.04
N LEU A 304 -28.29 -34.17 30.05
CA LEU A 304 -27.60 -32.97 29.57
C LEU A 304 -27.81 -32.76 28.06
N HIS A 305 -27.76 -33.82 27.26
CA HIS A 305 -28.08 -33.74 25.83
C HIS A 305 -29.51 -33.23 25.58
N LYS A 306 -30.49 -33.68 26.37
CA LYS A 306 -31.86 -33.13 26.32
C LYS A 306 -31.87 -31.64 26.66
N ARG A 307 -31.11 -31.18 27.66
CA ARG A 307 -31.02 -29.75 28.01
C ARG A 307 -30.45 -28.88 26.89
N VAL A 308 -29.41 -29.37 26.20
CA VAL A 308 -28.84 -28.70 25.01
C VAL A 308 -29.85 -28.63 23.87
N LYS A 309 -30.60 -29.72 23.64
CA LYS A 309 -31.66 -29.76 22.61
C LYS A 309 -32.81 -28.79 22.93
N LEU A 310 -33.15 -28.65 24.21
CA LEU A 310 -34.19 -27.72 24.69
C LEU A 310 -33.71 -26.25 24.75
N GLY A 311 -32.44 -25.97 24.43
CA GLY A 311 -31.85 -24.64 24.53
C GLY A 311 -31.67 -24.14 25.97
N THR A 312 -31.76 -25.03 26.97
CA THR A 312 -31.53 -24.69 28.39
C THR A 312 -30.05 -24.79 28.80
N ALA A 313 -29.20 -25.21 27.86
CA ALA A 313 -27.75 -25.26 27.98
C ALA A 313 -27.16 -24.91 26.62
N LEU A 314 -26.03 -24.21 26.59
CA LEU A 314 -25.32 -23.88 25.36
C LEU A 314 -24.39 -25.05 24.98
N GLY A 315 -24.69 -25.67 23.84
CA GLY A 315 -23.86 -26.70 23.24
C GLY A 315 -23.54 -26.36 21.78
N LEU A 316 -22.28 -26.55 21.41
CA LEU A 316 -21.68 -26.17 20.13
C LEU A 316 -21.08 -27.39 19.47
N MET A 317 -21.16 -27.45 18.14
CA MET A 317 -20.50 -28.51 17.36
C MET A 317 -19.10 -28.05 16.96
N GLU A 318 -18.06 -28.65 17.54
CA GLU A 318 -16.68 -28.51 17.08
C GLU A 318 -16.33 -29.72 16.21
N GLY A 319 -16.41 -29.56 14.90
CA GLY A 319 -16.31 -30.68 13.96
C GLY A 319 -17.48 -31.67 14.12
N SER A 320 -17.20 -32.86 14.65
CA SER A 320 -18.22 -33.90 14.91
C SER A 320 -18.59 -34.06 16.38
N GLU A 321 -17.95 -33.29 17.28
CA GLU A 321 -18.13 -33.42 18.71
C GLU A 321 -18.96 -32.27 19.29
N LEU A 322 -19.86 -32.62 20.21
CA LEU A 322 -20.66 -31.65 20.95
C LEU A 322 -19.88 -31.19 22.18
N THR A 323 -19.49 -29.92 22.17
CA THR A 323 -18.73 -29.26 23.24
C THR A 323 -19.59 -28.21 23.93
N LEU A 324 -19.30 -27.98 25.21
CA LEU A 324 -20.03 -27.07 26.08
C LEU A 324 -19.06 -26.03 26.66
N PRO A 325 -19.26 -24.72 26.42
CA PRO A 325 -18.39 -23.69 26.99
C PRO A 325 -18.34 -23.75 28.52
N LYS A 326 -17.17 -23.55 29.11
CA LYS A 326 -16.96 -23.68 30.57
C LYS A 326 -17.68 -22.62 31.39
N PHE A 327 -17.78 -21.39 30.90
CA PHE A 327 -18.38 -20.26 31.64
C PHE A 327 -19.83 -20.51 32.08
N GLN A 328 -20.56 -21.40 31.40
CA GLN A 328 -21.96 -21.68 31.71
C GLN A 328 -22.14 -22.52 32.98
N PHE A 329 -21.07 -23.03 33.58
CA PHE A 329 -21.11 -23.83 34.80
C PHE A 329 -20.60 -23.00 35.97
N VAL A 330 -21.48 -22.69 36.93
CA VAL A 330 -21.14 -21.94 38.14
C VAL A 330 -21.25 -22.84 39.35
N GLY A 331 -20.19 -22.85 40.17
CA GLY A 331 -20.16 -23.57 41.43
C GLY A 331 -20.88 -22.79 42.53
N GLU A 332 -21.97 -23.34 43.05
CA GLU A 332 -22.69 -22.79 44.20
C GLU A 332 -22.54 -23.78 45.38
N GLY A 333 -21.52 -23.56 46.20
CA GLY A 333 -21.15 -24.49 47.28
C GLY A 333 -20.66 -25.84 46.75
N LYS A 334 -21.28 -26.95 47.20
CA LYS A 334 -20.92 -28.33 46.77
C LYS A 334 -21.61 -28.79 45.47
N LYS A 335 -22.41 -27.94 44.82
CA LYS A 335 -23.17 -28.29 43.62
C LYS A 335 -22.88 -27.30 42.50
N THR A 336 -22.59 -27.82 41.32
CA THR A 336 -22.49 -27.01 40.11
C THR A 336 -23.82 -26.94 39.41
N LYS A 337 -24.22 -25.74 38.97
CA LYS A 337 -25.42 -25.50 38.18
C LYS A 337 -25.07 -24.78 36.89
N ILE A 338 -26.01 -24.79 35.95
CA ILE A 338 -25.92 -23.95 34.76
C ILE A 338 -26.33 -22.53 35.15
N VAL A 339 -25.64 -21.51 34.63
CA VAL A 339 -25.97 -20.10 34.90
C VAL A 339 -27.43 -19.81 34.57
N GLU A 340 -28.11 -19.14 35.50
CA GLU A 340 -29.49 -18.75 35.34
C GLU A 340 -29.64 -17.69 34.23
N GLY A 341 -30.76 -17.68 33.51
CA GLY A 341 -30.98 -16.73 32.41
C GLY A 341 -30.32 -17.09 31.07
N LEU A 342 -29.44 -18.09 31.02
CA LEU A 342 -28.81 -18.52 29.75
C LEU A 342 -29.83 -19.09 28.75
N GLY A 343 -30.83 -19.83 29.23
CA GLY A 343 -31.80 -20.51 28.37
C GLY A 343 -32.60 -19.57 27.45
N PRO A 344 -33.20 -18.48 27.98
CA PRO A 344 -33.84 -17.45 27.17
C PRO A 344 -32.95 -16.88 26.06
N ILE A 345 -31.68 -16.55 26.36
CA ILE A 345 -30.73 -15.99 25.38
C ILE A 345 -30.42 -17.00 24.28
N VAL A 346 -30.12 -18.26 24.63
CA VAL A 346 -29.85 -19.30 23.62
C VAL A 346 -31.06 -19.53 22.72
N LYS A 347 -32.27 -19.53 23.29
CA LYS A 347 -33.51 -19.65 22.50
C LYS A 347 -33.72 -18.47 21.58
N LEU A 348 -33.42 -17.25 22.02
CA LEU A 348 -33.53 -16.04 21.21
C LEU A 348 -32.67 -16.13 19.94
N PHE A 349 -31.40 -16.54 20.08
CA PHE A 349 -30.48 -16.73 18.94
C PHE A 349 -30.88 -17.91 18.04
N ASP A 350 -31.43 -18.99 18.61
CA ASP A 350 -31.99 -20.11 17.83
C ASP A 350 -33.22 -19.64 17.02
N THR A 351 -34.11 -18.80 17.60
CA THR A 351 -35.29 -18.24 16.94
C THR A 351 -34.93 -17.23 15.85
N ALA A 352 -33.94 -16.36 16.09
CA ALA A 352 -33.44 -15.40 15.12
C ALA A 352 -32.59 -16.03 13.99
N LYS A 353 -32.37 -17.35 14.00
CA LYS A 353 -31.51 -18.09 13.06
C LYS A 353 -30.04 -17.62 13.02
N ALA A 354 -29.62 -16.73 13.91
CA ALA A 354 -28.23 -16.32 14.07
C ALA A 354 -27.33 -17.47 14.55
N GLY A 355 -27.90 -18.45 15.23
CA GLY A 355 -27.24 -19.70 15.63
C GLY A 355 -26.40 -19.58 16.91
N ARG A 356 -25.98 -20.74 17.41
CA ARG A 356 -25.36 -20.88 18.74
C ARG A 356 -23.94 -20.35 18.85
N TRP A 357 -23.22 -20.30 17.73
CA TRP A 357 -21.88 -19.69 17.66
C TRP A 357 -21.96 -18.17 17.83
N SER A 358 -22.94 -17.53 17.22
CA SER A 358 -23.23 -16.10 17.41
C SER A 358 -23.64 -15.80 18.85
N ALA A 359 -24.44 -16.69 19.47
CA ALA A 359 -24.76 -16.58 20.89
C ALA A 359 -23.51 -16.66 21.78
N LEU A 360 -22.57 -17.57 21.47
CA LEU A 360 -21.29 -17.65 22.20
C LEU A 360 -20.50 -16.35 22.04
N GLN A 361 -20.36 -15.86 20.81
CA GLN A 361 -19.61 -14.64 20.52
C GLN A 361 -20.16 -13.45 21.35
N PHE A 362 -21.47 -13.22 21.29
CA PHE A 362 -22.15 -12.21 22.11
C PHE A 362 -21.85 -12.38 23.60
N LEU A 363 -21.96 -13.60 24.14
CA LEU A 363 -21.71 -13.87 25.56
C LEU A 363 -20.25 -13.61 25.97
N THR A 364 -19.30 -13.67 25.04
CA THR A 364 -17.87 -13.46 25.30
C THR A 364 -17.37 -12.04 25.04
N GLU A 365 -18.06 -11.28 24.19
CA GLU A 365 -17.68 -9.91 23.86
C GLU A 365 -18.18 -8.92 24.91
N ARG A 366 -17.50 -7.78 25.03
CA ARG A 366 -17.94 -6.71 25.93
C ARG A 366 -19.10 -5.97 25.29
N ASP A 367 -20.22 -5.91 26.00
CA ASP A 367 -21.38 -5.15 25.57
C ASP A 367 -21.29 -3.71 26.15
N PRO A 368 -21.42 -2.66 25.31
CA PRO A 368 -21.31 -1.28 25.78
C PRO A 368 -22.44 -0.88 26.73
N ASN A 369 -23.62 -1.50 26.65
CA ASN A 369 -24.74 -1.21 27.54
C ASN A 369 -24.58 -1.88 28.91
N LEU A 370 -23.89 -3.03 28.97
CA LEU A 370 -23.62 -3.74 30.23
C LEU A 370 -22.32 -3.33 30.91
N GLY A 371 -21.41 -2.64 30.20
CA GLY A 371 -20.06 -2.31 30.66
C GLY A 371 -19.17 -3.52 30.98
N SER A 372 -19.65 -4.73 30.67
CA SER A 372 -19.07 -6.03 31.01
C SER A 372 -19.49 -7.07 29.94
N THR A 373 -18.99 -8.31 30.03
CA THR A 373 -19.47 -9.35 29.11
C THR A 373 -20.84 -9.86 29.57
N PRO A 374 -21.77 -10.21 28.65
CA PRO A 374 -23.05 -10.78 29.04
C PRO A 374 -22.91 -12.08 29.87
N SER A 375 -21.86 -12.86 29.65
CA SER A 375 -21.53 -14.02 30.50
C SER A 375 -21.24 -13.62 31.96
N GLN A 376 -20.54 -12.53 32.21
CA GLN A 376 -20.30 -12.00 33.57
C GLN A 376 -21.61 -11.48 34.18
N ALA A 377 -22.40 -10.71 33.43
CA ALA A 377 -23.70 -10.22 33.90
C ALA A 377 -24.63 -11.37 34.33
N LEU A 378 -24.64 -12.48 33.58
CA LEU A 378 -25.40 -13.68 33.96
C LEU A 378 -24.86 -14.33 35.25
N GLN A 379 -23.54 -14.38 35.43
CA GLN A 379 -22.91 -14.90 36.66
C GLN A 379 -23.22 -14.02 37.88
N ASP A 380 -23.36 -12.71 37.69
CA ASP A 380 -23.74 -11.75 38.73
C ASP A 380 -25.25 -11.76 39.05
N GLY A 381 -26.04 -12.61 38.38
CA GLY A 381 -27.50 -12.68 38.54
C GLY A 381 -28.27 -11.58 37.79
N ARG A 382 -27.61 -10.76 36.96
CA ARG A 382 -28.22 -9.70 36.14
C ARG A 382 -28.77 -10.26 34.82
N ALA A 383 -29.54 -11.34 34.92
CA ALA A 383 -30.04 -12.10 33.76
C ALA A 383 -30.98 -11.29 32.84
N ARG A 384 -31.74 -10.35 33.40
CA ARG A 384 -32.68 -9.52 32.63
C ARG A 384 -31.93 -8.54 31.74
N GLU A 385 -30.92 -7.85 32.27
CA GLU A 385 -30.08 -6.92 31.52
C GLU A 385 -29.35 -7.62 30.37
N ALA A 386 -28.82 -8.82 30.62
CA ALA A 386 -28.16 -9.62 29.60
C ALA A 386 -29.12 -10.06 28.46
N LEU A 387 -30.39 -10.30 28.78
CA LEU A 387 -31.41 -10.61 27.78
C LEU A 387 -31.80 -9.38 26.96
N ASP A 388 -31.99 -8.23 27.60
CA ASP A 388 -32.31 -6.97 26.91
C ASP A 388 -31.16 -6.56 25.96
N ALA A 389 -29.91 -6.74 26.38
CA ALA A 389 -28.74 -6.54 25.52
C ALA A 389 -28.70 -7.53 24.33
N ALA A 390 -29.10 -8.79 24.54
CA ALA A 390 -29.17 -9.78 23.47
C ALA A 390 -30.22 -9.42 22.41
N ILE A 391 -31.35 -8.84 22.82
CA ILE A 391 -32.39 -8.34 21.89
C ILE A 391 -31.80 -7.18 21.07
N ALA A 392 -31.18 -6.19 21.73
CA ALA A 392 -30.57 -5.06 21.04
C ALA A 392 -29.46 -5.48 20.06
N TYR A 393 -28.66 -6.49 20.43
CA TYR A 393 -27.60 -7.03 19.58
C TYR A 393 -28.14 -7.67 18.29
N LEU A 394 -29.27 -8.37 18.36
CA LEU A 394 -29.89 -9.00 17.20
C LEU A 394 -30.63 -7.98 16.31
N ASP A 395 -31.29 -7.00 16.91
CA ASP A 395 -31.97 -5.93 16.16
C ASP A 395 -30.98 -5.04 15.40
N ALA A 396 -29.77 -4.83 15.94
CA ALA A 396 -28.70 -4.08 15.26
C ALA A 396 -28.10 -4.81 14.03
N GLY A 397 -28.39 -6.11 13.86
CA GLY A 397 -27.87 -6.94 12.77
C GLY A 397 -28.77 -7.03 11.53
N GLU A 398 -29.99 -6.48 11.56
CA GLU A 398 -30.98 -6.54 10.46
C GLU A 398 -30.93 -5.33 9.49
N VAL A 399 -29.87 -4.51 9.48
CA VAL A 399 -29.72 -3.37 8.56
C VAL A 399 -28.85 -3.68 7.35
#